data_AF-A0A6P0XNJ1-F1
#
_entry.id   AF-A0A6P0XNJ1-F1
#
_cell.length_a   1.000
_cell.length_b   1.000
_cell.length_c   1.000
_cell.angle_alpha   90.00
_cell.angle_beta   90.00
_cell.angle_gamma   90.00
#
_symmetry.space_group_name_H-M   'P 1'
#
loop_
_entity.id
_entity.type
_entity.pdbx_description
1 polymer ?
#
loop_
_entity_poly.entity_id
_entity_poly.type
_entity_poly.pdbx_seq_one_letter_code
_entity_poly.pdbx_strand_id
1 'polypeptide(L)'
;MSIDLGAEQLIGAQKDNQKIAVEIKSFLPKSSAISEFHTALGQFINYRAALRQDEPERILYLAVPLIAYNNFFTLEFPQLMVNENQVKLIIYNPEKEVITEWKN
;
A
#
# COMPACT_ATOMS: atom_id res chain seq x y z
N MET A 1 4.92 -21.49 -0.29
CA MET A 1 5.66 -20.80 0.78
C MET A 1 4.58 -20.09 1.56
N SER A 2 4.21 -20.52 2.77
CA SER A 2 3.13 -19.83 3.50
C SER A 2 3.68 -18.50 3.97
N ILE A 3 3.33 -17.42 3.26
CA ILE A 3 3.59 -16.09 3.76
C ILE A 3 2.66 -15.89 4.94
N ASP A 4 3.25 -15.73 6.12
CA ASP A 4 2.50 -15.37 7.32
C ASP A 4 2.06 -13.91 7.17
N LEU A 5 0.89 -13.75 6.55
CA LEU A 5 0.17 -12.49 6.45
C LEU A 5 -0.46 -12.06 7.79
N GLY A 6 -0.27 -12.84 8.87
CA GLY A 6 -0.86 -12.57 10.17
C GLY A 6 -0.11 -11.55 11.03
N ALA A 7 1.17 -11.28 10.73
CA ALA A 7 1.99 -10.34 11.50
C ALA A 7 1.83 -8.86 11.06
N GLU A 8 1.32 -8.62 9.84
CA GLU A 8 1.13 -7.29 9.26
C GLU A 8 -0.32 -7.14 8.78
N GLN A 9 -0.94 -5.96 8.93
CA GLN A 9 -2.36 -5.75 8.62
C GLN A 9 -2.63 -5.72 7.11
N LEU A 10 -2.57 -6.88 6.46
CA LEU A 10 -3.02 -7.07 5.09
C LEU A 10 -4.51 -7.43 5.07
N ILE A 11 -5.34 -6.54 4.51
CA ILE A 11 -6.79 -6.77 4.40
C ILE A 11 -7.14 -7.33 3.03
N GLY A 12 -7.80 -8.49 3.00
CA GLY A 12 -8.45 -8.99 1.80
C GLY A 12 -9.85 -8.40 1.64
N ALA A 13 -10.16 -7.85 0.45
CA ALA A 13 -11.50 -7.39 0.11
C ALA A 13 -11.91 -7.87 -1.29
N GLN A 14 -13.21 -7.97 -1.52
CA GLN A 14 -13.77 -8.32 -2.82
C GLN A 14 -15.03 -7.49 -3.07
N LYS A 15 -15.15 -6.95 -4.29
CA LYS A 15 -16.39 -6.38 -4.80
C LYS A 15 -16.59 -6.90 -6.22
N ASP A 16 -17.76 -7.48 -6.47
CA ASP A 16 -18.07 -8.18 -7.72
C ASP A 16 -16.97 -9.22 -8.06
N ASN A 17 -16.38 -9.13 -9.25
CA ASN A 17 -15.28 -9.99 -9.69
C ASN A 17 -13.88 -9.41 -9.40
N GLN A 18 -13.77 -8.31 -8.66
CA GLN A 18 -12.49 -7.70 -8.31
C GLN A 18 -12.08 -8.07 -6.90
N LYS A 19 -10.95 -8.77 -6.79
CA LYS A 19 -10.31 -9.11 -5.51
C LYS A 19 -9.13 -8.19 -5.28
N ILE A 20 -9.04 -7.62 -4.08
CA ILE A 20 -7.90 -6.81 -3.67
C ILE A 20 -7.30 -7.32 -2.36
N ALA A 21 -6.03 -7.03 -2.18
CA ALA A 21 -5.35 -7.01 -0.91
C ALA A 21 -4.94 -5.56 -0.62
N VAL A 22 -5.03 -5.13 0.62
CA VAL A 22 -4.69 -3.76 1.03
C VAL A 22 -3.72 -3.82 2.20
N GLU A 23 -2.51 -3.34 1.98
CA GLU A 23 -1.51 -3.14 3.04
C GLU A 23 -1.68 -1.73 3.59
N ILE A 24 -2.07 -1.60 4.86
CA ILE A 24 -2.37 -0.30 5.47
C ILE A 24 -1.15 0.25 6.22
N LYS A 25 -0.71 1.45 5.85
CA LYS A 25 0.34 2.19 6.57
C LYS A 25 -0.19 3.49 7.16
N SER A 26 0.40 3.90 8.28
CA SER A 26 -0.02 5.09 9.04
C SER A 26 0.89 6.30 8.88
N PHE A 27 2.18 6.15 8.50
CA PHE A 27 3.12 7.26 8.31
C PHE A 27 3.11 8.25 9.48
N LEU A 28 3.36 7.73 10.69
CA LEU A 28 3.18 8.50 11.92
C LEU A 28 4.26 9.59 12.04
N PRO A 29 3.94 10.80 12.56
CA PRO A 29 4.89 11.92 12.64
C PRO A 29 6.15 11.65 13.48
N LYS A 30 6.08 10.67 14.40
CA LYS A 30 7.20 10.30 15.29
C LYS A 30 8.27 9.48 14.57
N SER A 31 7.96 8.97 13.39
CA SER A 31 8.83 8.12 12.58
C SER A 31 9.35 8.87 11.36
N SER A 32 10.48 8.44 10.84
CA SER A 32 11.00 8.94 9.57
C SER A 32 10.16 8.40 8.41
N ALA A 33 9.47 9.27 7.67
CA ALA A 33 8.64 8.89 6.52
C ALA A 33 9.42 8.11 5.45
N ILE A 34 10.70 8.45 5.23
CA ILE A 34 11.56 7.71 4.30
C ILE A 34 11.88 6.30 4.80
N SER A 35 12.08 6.12 6.10
CA SER A 35 12.30 4.79 6.67
C SER A 35 11.05 3.93 6.57
N GLU A 36 9.89 4.48 6.93
CA GLU A 36 8.60 3.78 6.77
C GLU A 36 8.33 3.43 5.31
N PHE A 37 8.68 4.32 4.38
CA PHE A 37 8.54 4.08 2.95
C PHE A 37 9.40 2.92 2.46
N HIS A 38 10.68 2.83 2.87
CA HIS A 38 11.54 1.71 2.49
C HIS A 38 10.96 0.36 2.97
N THR A 39 10.45 0.32 4.20
CA THR A 39 9.78 -0.87 4.74
C THR A 39 8.51 -1.21 3.97
N ALA A 40 7.63 -0.22 3.76
CA ALA A 40 6.37 -0.40 3.05
C ALA A 40 6.58 -0.85 1.60
N LEU A 41 7.57 -0.29 0.91
CA LEU A 41 7.93 -0.66 -0.46
C LEU A 41 8.45 -2.11 -0.52
N GLY A 42 9.34 -2.49 0.40
CA GLY A 42 9.84 -3.86 0.48
C GLY A 42 8.74 -4.88 0.74
N GLN A 43 7.85 -4.60 1.70
CA GLN A 43 6.68 -5.43 1.98
C GLN A 43 5.75 -5.54 0.77
N PHE A 44 5.44 -4.40 0.12
CA PHE A 44 4.59 -4.39 -1.08
C PHE A 44 5.16 -5.27 -2.20
N ILE A 45 6.46 -5.18 -2.47
CA ILE A 45 7.13 -5.99 -3.50
C ILE A 45 7.03 -7.48 -3.15
N ASN A 46 7.33 -7.85 -1.91
CA ASN A 46 7.30 -9.24 -1.44
C ASN A 46 5.88 -9.83 -1.50
N TYR A 47 4.89 -9.12 -0.97
CA TYR A 47 3.50 -9.56 -0.98
C TYR A 47 2.92 -9.63 -2.38
N ARG A 48 3.27 -8.69 -3.26
CA ARG A 48 2.85 -8.77 -4.67
C ARG A 48 3.45 -9.99 -5.37
N ALA A 49 4.71 -10.33 -5.09
CA ALA A 49 5.32 -11.54 -5.65
C ALA A 49 4.61 -12.82 -5.17
N ALA A 50 4.22 -12.86 -3.90
CA ALA A 50 3.49 -13.97 -3.31
C ALA A 50 2.08 -14.11 -3.89
N LEU A 51 1.33 -13.02 -3.98
CA LEU A 51 -0.02 -13.00 -4.55
C LEU A 51 -0.01 -13.46 -6.00
N ARG A 52 1.01 -13.12 -6.79
CA ARG A 52 1.16 -13.63 -8.16
C ARG A 52 1.26 -15.16 -8.22
N GLN A 53 1.76 -15.82 -7.18
CA GLN A 53 1.87 -17.27 -7.11
C GLN A 53 0.59 -17.92 -6.57
N ASP A 54 0.00 -17.36 -5.52
CA ASP A 54 -1.07 -18.00 -4.75
C ASP A 54 -2.49 -17.53 -5.14
N GLU A 55 -2.65 -16.24 -5.46
CA GLU A 55 -3.93 -15.62 -5.85
C GLU A 55 -3.70 -14.56 -6.96
N PRO A 56 -3.36 -14.95 -8.20
CA PRO A 56 -2.88 -14.01 -9.24
C PRO A 56 -3.91 -12.95 -9.65
N GLU A 57 -5.20 -13.22 -9.46
CA GLU A 57 -6.31 -12.29 -9.71
C GLU A 57 -6.46 -11.22 -8.61
N ARG A 58 -5.78 -11.37 -7.47
CA ARG A 58 -5.87 -10.43 -6.33
C ARG A 58 -4.86 -9.30 -6.49
N ILE A 59 -5.37 -8.08 -6.65
CA ILE A 59 -4.56 -6.88 -6.85
C ILE A 59 -4.14 -6.31 -5.48
N LEU A 60 -2.84 -6.12 -5.27
CA LEU A 60 -2.31 -5.48 -4.06
C LEU A 60 -2.30 -3.95 -4.18
N TYR A 61 -2.83 -3.29 -3.16
CA TYR A 61 -2.74 -1.84 -2.95
C TYR A 61 -2.00 -1.53 -1.65
N LEU A 62 -1.24 -0.43 -1.66
CA LEU A 62 -0.69 0.20 -0.47
C LEU A 62 -1.61 1.36 -0.07
N ALA A 63 -2.25 1.26 1.09
CA ALA A 63 -3.09 2.33 1.62
C ALA A 63 -2.28 3.30 2.48
N VAL A 64 -2.35 4.58 2.14
CA VAL A 64 -1.62 5.66 2.83
C VAL A 64 -2.57 6.80 3.22
N PRO A 65 -2.35 7.47 4.37
CA PRO A 65 -3.17 8.61 4.76
C PRO A 65 -3.00 9.78 3.80
N LEU A 66 -4.06 10.56 3.60
CA LEU A 66 -4.07 11.76 2.75
C LEU A 66 -2.94 12.74 3.11
N ILE A 67 -2.68 12.93 4.41
CA ILE A 67 -1.61 13.81 4.89
C ILE A 67 -0.24 13.29 4.45
N ALA A 68 0.02 12.00 4.59
CA ALA A 68 1.27 11.37 4.17
C ALA A 68 1.43 11.46 2.65
N TYR A 69 0.34 11.23 1.91
CA TYR A 69 0.35 11.38 0.46
C TYR A 69 0.79 12.79 0.04
N ASN A 70 0.11 13.81 0.56
CA ASN A 70 0.35 15.21 0.19
C ASN A 70 1.73 15.72 0.59
N ASN A 71 2.29 15.24 1.70
CA ASN A 71 3.55 15.74 2.25
C ASN A 71 4.79 14.95 1.81
N PHE A 72 4.63 13.66 1.47
CA PHE A 72 5.76 12.77 1.18
C PHE A 72 5.66 12.11 -0.20
N PHE A 73 4.52 11.54 -0.57
CA PHE A 73 4.35 10.87 -1.86
C PHE A 73 4.21 11.82 -3.06
N THR A 74 4.20 13.13 -2.83
CA THR A 74 4.29 14.17 -3.87
C THR A 74 5.74 14.59 -4.16
N LEU A 75 6.70 14.13 -3.34
CA LEU A 75 8.12 14.40 -3.56
C LEU A 75 8.66 13.52 -4.70
N GLU A 76 9.67 14.02 -5.41
CA GLU A 76 10.21 13.39 -6.62
C GLU A 76 10.66 11.94 -6.40
N PHE A 77 11.41 11.68 -5.33
CA PHE A 77 11.95 10.34 -5.07
C PHE A 77 10.87 9.29 -4.74
N PRO A 78 9.93 9.51 -3.79
CA PRO A 78 8.83 8.58 -3.57
C PRO A 78 7.95 8.35 -4.81
N GLN A 79 7.68 9.41 -5.60
CA GLN A 79 6.94 9.27 -6.86
C GLN A 79 7.67 8.39 -7.86
N LEU A 80 8.98 8.62 -8.06
CA LEU A 80 9.82 7.80 -8.93
C LEU A 80 9.75 6.33 -8.50
N MET A 81 9.97 6.04 -7.22
CA MET A 81 9.96 4.67 -6.70
C MET A 81 8.59 3.99 -6.81
N VAL A 82 7.50 4.72 -6.55
CA VAL A 82 6.12 4.23 -6.75
C VAL A 82 5.88 3.86 -8.21
N ASN A 83 6.29 4.73 -9.14
CA ASN A 83 6.10 4.51 -10.57
C ASN A 83 6.94 3.35 -11.11
N GLU A 84 8.24 3.32 -10.81
CA GLU A 84 9.16 2.25 -11.26
C GLU A 84 8.69 0.87 -10.77
N ASN A 85 8.24 0.82 -9.51
CA ASN A 85 7.77 -0.43 -8.91
C ASN A 85 6.29 -0.70 -9.17
N GLN A 86 5.58 0.13 -9.94
CA GLN A 86 4.14 -0.01 -10.22
C GLN A 86 3.32 -0.24 -8.94
N VAL A 87 3.58 0.58 -7.92
CA VAL A 87 2.87 0.51 -6.64
C VAL A 87 1.49 1.14 -6.82
N LYS A 88 0.45 0.35 -6.57
CA LYS A 88 -0.93 0.85 -6.58
C LYS A 88 -1.25 1.45 -5.22
N LEU A 89 -1.82 2.65 -5.20
CA LEU A 89 -2.09 3.38 -3.97
C LEU A 89 -3.59 3.52 -3.72
N ILE A 90 -3.97 3.40 -2.45
CA ILE A 90 -5.25 3.88 -1.92
C ILE A 90 -4.91 5.05 -1.01
N ILE A 91 -5.50 6.21 -1.28
CA ILE A 91 -5.34 7.39 -0.43
C ILE A 91 -6.61 7.50 0.41
N TYR A 92 -6.47 7.49 1.73
CA TYR A 92 -7.60 7.55 2.65
C TYR A 92 -7.49 8.73 3.61
N ASN A 93 -8.63 9.30 4.01
CA ASN A 93 -8.69 10.29 5.06
C ASN A 93 -9.04 9.60 6.39
N PRO A 94 -8.11 9.54 7.37
CA PRO A 94 -8.36 8.86 8.64
C PRO A 94 -9.41 9.55 9.52
N GLU A 95 -9.60 10.87 9.40
CA GLU A 95 -10.58 11.62 10.22
C GLU A 95 -12.02 11.41 9.72
N LYS A 96 -12.18 11.29 8.41
CA LYS A 96 -13.48 11.09 7.76
C LYS A 96 -13.81 9.62 7.49
N GLU A 97 -12.83 8.73 7.68
CA GLU A 97 -12.93 7.29 7.38
C GLU A 97 -13.38 7.00 5.93
N VAL A 98 -12.89 7.80 4.97
CA VAL A 98 -13.21 7.65 3.54
C VAL A 98 -11.97 7.45 2.68
N ILE A 99 -12.13 6.70 1.60
CA ILE A 99 -11.14 6.66 0.53
C ILE A 99 -11.31 7.92 -0.33
N THR A 100 -10.24 8.68 -0.50
CA THR A 100 -10.24 9.91 -1.29
C THR A 100 -9.85 9.67 -2.74
N GLU A 101 -8.94 8.73 -2.99
CA GLU A 101 -8.46 8.43 -4.34
C GLU A 101 -7.87 7.02 -4.46
N TRP A 102 -7.97 6.44 -5.64
CA TRP A 102 -7.28 5.22 -6.06
C TRP A 102 -6.29 5.56 -7.18
N LYS A 103 -5.02 5.18 -7.06
CA LYS A 103 -4.00 5.34 -8.10
C LYS A 103 -3.43 3.99 -8.51
N ASN A 104 -3.30 3.80 -9.83
CA ASN A 104 -2.99 2.52 -10.46
C ASN A 104 -1.63 2.47 -11.12
#